data_AF-A0A4R0Y1T5-F1
#
_entry.id   AF-A0A4R0Y1T5-F1
#
_cell.length_a   1.000
_cell.length_b   1.000
_cell.length_c   1.000
_cell.angle_alpha   90.00
_cell.angle_beta   90.00
_cell.angle_gamma   90.00
#
_symmetry.space_group_name_H-M   'P 1'
#
loop_
_entity.id
_entity.type
_entity.pdbx_description
1 polymer ?
#
loop_
_entity_poly.entity_id
_entity_poly.type
_entity_poly.pdbx_seq_one_letter_code
_entity_poly.pdbx_strand_id
1 'polypeptide(L)'
;MKQYQRAALALVVAKLEFGNTKSNIYDYNESTYPQISGDVNQHEAKLYDYQRSVMFEGRHTGREFNLYDYGHSEFISLKKKGVKKYEGYHYGNSSYFEITISGSSLSFYDFGTGQYYHFS
;
A
#
# COMPACT_ATOMS: atom_id res chain seq x y z
N MET A 1 9.02 2.92 -6.38
CA MET A 1 8.77 1.68 -5.59
C MET A 1 8.81 0.45 -6.48
N LYS A 2 8.87 -0.75 -5.88
CA LYS A 2 8.64 -2.02 -6.60
C LYS A 2 7.13 -2.32 -6.69
N GLN A 3 6.75 -3.17 -7.64
CA GLN A 3 5.35 -3.49 -7.91
C GLN A 3 4.64 -4.12 -6.69
N TYR A 4 5.25 -5.11 -6.04
CA TYR A 4 4.70 -5.72 -4.81
C TYR A 4 4.47 -4.73 -3.66
N GLN A 5 5.32 -3.70 -3.53
CA GLN A 5 5.16 -2.66 -2.50
C GLN A 5 3.97 -1.75 -2.81
N ARG A 6 3.77 -1.40 -4.09
CA ARG A 6 2.59 -0.63 -4.52
C ARG A 6 1.31 -1.42 -4.27
N ALA A 7 1.29 -2.71 -4.63
CA ALA A 7 0.16 -3.58 -4.38
C ALA A 7 -0.14 -3.75 -2.89
N ALA A 8 0.87 -3.98 -2.05
CA ALA A 8 0.71 -4.07 -0.60
C ALA A 8 0.16 -2.76 -0.01
N LEU A 9 0.70 -1.61 -0.40
CA LEU A 9 0.19 -0.29 0.03
C LEU A 9 -1.25 -0.04 -0.45
N ALA A 10 -1.58 -0.41 -1.69
CA ALA A 10 -2.94 -0.30 -2.21
C ALA A 10 -3.91 -1.15 -1.39
N LEU A 11 -3.53 -2.39 -1.02
CA LEU A 11 -4.34 -3.25 -0.15
C LEU A 11 -4.47 -2.68 1.27
N VAL A 12 -3.40 -2.10 1.84
CA VAL A 12 -3.47 -1.39 3.13
C VAL A 12 -4.50 -0.26 3.07
N VAL A 13 -4.40 0.62 2.06
CA VAL A 13 -5.33 1.75 1.90
C VAL A 13 -6.76 1.26 1.67
N ALA A 14 -6.96 0.24 0.83
CA ALA A 14 -8.27 -0.34 0.58
C ALA A 14 -8.90 -0.89 1.86
N LYS A 15 -8.14 -1.64 2.67
CA LYS A 15 -8.64 -2.18 3.95
C LYS A 15 -8.91 -1.09 4.99
N LEU A 16 -8.11 -0.02 5.03
CA LEU A 16 -8.39 1.12 5.92
C LEU A 16 -9.69 1.85 5.55
N GLU A 17 -10.05 1.87 4.27
CA GLU A 17 -11.17 2.68 3.76
C GLU A 17 -12.47 1.90 3.57
N PHE A 18 -12.37 0.59 3.38
CA PHE A 18 -13.49 -0.32 3.13
C PHE A 18 -13.61 -1.44 4.18
N GLY A 19 -12.71 -1.44 5.17
CA GLY A 19 -12.57 -2.51 6.16
C GLY A 19 -11.93 -3.76 5.58
N ASN A 20 -11.77 -4.79 6.43
CA ASN A 20 -11.22 -6.08 6.02
C ASN A 20 -12.14 -6.93 5.12
N THR A 21 -13.24 -6.34 4.62
CA THR A 21 -14.07 -6.94 3.55
C THR A 21 -13.30 -7.08 2.24
N LYS A 22 -12.30 -6.20 2.01
CA LYS A 22 -11.32 -6.33 0.93
C LYS A 22 -10.25 -7.35 1.34
N SER A 23 -10.34 -8.55 0.77
CA SER A 23 -9.39 -9.65 1.01
C SER A 23 -8.19 -9.63 0.07
N ASN A 24 -8.33 -9.05 -1.11
CA ASN A 24 -7.30 -8.93 -2.14
C ASN A 24 -7.39 -7.58 -2.85
N ILE A 25 -6.46 -7.34 -3.77
CA ILE A 25 -6.43 -6.16 -4.64
C ILE A 25 -6.04 -6.60 -6.04
N TYR A 26 -6.76 -6.15 -7.08
CA TYR A 26 -6.34 -6.34 -8.46
C TYR A 26 -5.33 -5.27 -8.85
N ASP A 27 -4.25 -5.65 -9.52
CA ASP A 27 -3.25 -4.75 -10.12
C ASP A 27 -3.49 -4.69 -11.62
N TYR A 28 -4.00 -3.55 -12.12
CA TYR A 28 -4.30 -3.39 -13.55
C TYR A 28 -3.04 -3.28 -14.41
N ASN A 29 -1.92 -2.85 -13.84
CA ASN A 29 -0.66 -2.73 -14.58
C ASN A 29 -0.06 -4.11 -14.88
N GLU A 30 -0.20 -5.05 -13.94
CA GLU A 30 0.24 -6.44 -14.11
C GLU A 30 -0.88 -7.39 -14.56
N SER A 31 -2.10 -6.90 -14.69
CA SER A 31 -3.29 -7.69 -15.03
C SER A 31 -3.49 -8.92 -14.13
N THR A 32 -3.22 -8.80 -12.82
CA THR A 32 -3.24 -9.94 -11.90
C THR A 32 -3.73 -9.55 -10.50
N TYR A 33 -4.06 -10.56 -9.68
CA TYR A 33 -4.23 -10.41 -8.25
C TYR A 33 -2.94 -10.84 -7.55
N PRO A 34 -2.11 -9.91 -7.04
CA PRO A 34 -0.96 -10.25 -6.21
C PRO A 34 -1.42 -11.12 -5.02
N GLN A 35 -0.67 -12.18 -4.73
CA GLN A 35 -1.01 -13.09 -3.64
C GLN A 35 -0.53 -12.48 -2.31
N ILE A 36 -1.25 -11.46 -1.87
CA ILE A 36 -1.00 -10.71 -0.64
C ILE A 36 -2.29 -10.70 0.18
N SER A 37 -2.20 -11.09 1.45
CA SER A 37 -3.36 -11.08 2.36
C SER A 37 -2.94 -10.73 3.78
N GLY A 38 -3.91 -10.49 4.65
CA GLY A 38 -3.67 -10.18 6.06
C GLY A 38 -4.67 -9.15 6.57
N ASP A 39 -4.39 -8.60 7.75
CA ASP A 39 -5.29 -7.73 8.48
C ASP A 39 -4.74 -6.32 8.61
N VAL A 40 -5.63 -5.35 8.43
CA VAL A 40 -5.30 -3.93 8.58
C VAL A 40 -6.40 -3.26 9.39
N ASN A 41 -6.00 -2.47 10.36
CA ASN A 41 -6.89 -1.66 11.18
C ASN A 41 -6.26 -0.29 11.44
N GLN A 42 -6.88 0.55 12.27
CA GLN A 42 -6.42 1.91 12.53
C GLN A 42 -5.07 1.99 13.29
N HIS A 43 -4.61 0.89 13.89
CA HIS A 43 -3.41 0.82 14.70
C HIS A 43 -2.25 0.08 14.03
N GLU A 44 -2.54 -0.91 13.19
CA GLU A 44 -1.53 -1.70 12.51
C GLU A 44 -1.97 -2.20 11.14
N ALA A 45 -0.98 -2.46 10.29
CA ALA A 45 -1.13 -3.18 9.04
C ALA A 45 -0.20 -4.38 9.09
N LYS A 46 -0.72 -5.58 8.82
CA LYS A 46 0.05 -6.82 8.75
C LYS A 46 -0.40 -7.62 7.55
N LEU A 47 0.43 -7.64 6.52
CA LEU A 47 0.21 -8.39 5.30
C LEU A 47 1.33 -9.40 5.10
N TYR A 48 1.00 -10.55 4.55
CA TYR A 48 1.94 -11.55 4.07
C TYR A 48 1.86 -11.63 2.55
N ASP A 49 3.01 -11.54 1.90
CA ASP A 49 3.19 -11.72 0.46
C ASP A 49 3.63 -13.17 0.21
N TYR A 50 2.72 -13.98 -0.33
CA TYR A 50 2.96 -15.41 -0.56
C TYR A 50 3.88 -15.68 -1.75
N GLN A 51 3.97 -14.75 -2.71
CA GLN A 51 4.87 -14.91 -3.85
C GLN A 51 6.31 -14.70 -3.43
N ARG A 52 6.56 -13.75 -2.53
CA ARG A 52 7.90 -13.46 -2.00
C ARG A 52 8.20 -14.20 -0.70
N SER A 53 7.19 -14.81 -0.07
CA SER A 53 7.29 -15.47 1.25
C SER A 53 7.80 -14.53 2.35
N VAL A 54 7.31 -13.29 2.38
CA VAL A 54 7.78 -12.23 3.31
C VAL A 54 6.62 -11.42 3.92
N MET A 55 6.90 -10.77 5.03
CA MET A 55 5.98 -9.84 5.68
C MET A 55 6.06 -8.43 5.08
N PHE A 56 4.92 -7.75 5.08
CA PHE A 56 4.78 -6.31 4.90
C PHE A 56 3.91 -5.78 6.04
N GLU A 57 4.51 -5.07 6.99
CA GLU A 57 3.80 -4.71 8.21
C GLU A 57 4.25 -3.38 8.81
N GLY A 58 3.47 -2.85 9.72
CA GLY A 58 3.82 -1.65 10.46
C GLY A 58 2.73 -1.17 11.38
N ARG A 59 3.05 -0.12 12.14
CA ARG A 59 2.15 0.47 13.15
C ARG A 59 1.87 1.92 12.85
N HIS A 60 0.65 2.34 13.20
CA HIS A 60 0.26 3.74 13.20
C HIS A 60 0.83 4.43 14.45
N THR A 61 1.55 5.53 14.25
CA THR A 61 2.20 6.29 15.33
C THR A 61 1.32 7.37 15.95
N GLY A 62 0.06 7.46 15.51
CA GLY A 62 -0.84 8.59 15.79
C GLY A 62 -0.77 9.69 14.72
N ARG A 63 0.32 9.74 13.94
CA ARG A 63 0.48 10.67 12.82
C ARG A 63 0.41 9.97 11.44
N GLU A 64 1.07 8.83 11.33
CA GLU A 64 1.19 8.06 10.10
C GLU A 64 1.53 6.59 10.42
N PHE A 65 1.33 5.71 9.45
CA PHE A 65 1.87 4.35 9.50
C PHE A 65 3.35 4.37 9.15
N ASN A 66 4.15 3.67 9.97
CA ASN A 66 5.53 3.31 9.67
C ASN A 66 5.55 1.84 9.27
N LEU A 67 5.59 1.59 7.97
CA LEU A 67 5.55 0.28 7.35
C LEU A 67 6.97 -0.18 6.98
N TYR A 68 7.15 -1.48 6.93
CA TYR A 68 8.40 -2.13 6.56
C TYR A 68 8.13 -3.31 5.63
N ASP A 69 8.82 -3.33 4.49
CA ASP A 69 8.82 -4.45 3.55
C ASP A 69 10.02 -5.35 3.81
N TYR A 70 9.79 -6.53 4.40
CA TYR A 70 10.85 -7.48 4.72
C TYR A 70 11.49 -8.09 3.46
N GLY A 71 10.84 -8.03 2.30
CA GLY A 71 11.41 -8.52 1.05
C GLY A 71 12.54 -7.67 0.49
N HIS A 72 12.56 -6.37 0.80
CA HIS A 72 13.58 -5.43 0.32
C HIS A 72 14.34 -4.75 1.46
N SER A 73 13.95 -4.97 2.71
CA SER A 73 14.49 -4.26 3.87
C SER A 73 14.32 -2.74 3.79
N GLU A 74 13.12 -2.29 3.38
CA GLU A 74 12.83 -0.88 3.11
C GLU A 74 11.69 -0.36 3.99
N PHE A 75 11.86 0.85 4.53
CA PHE A 75 10.82 1.58 5.25
C PHE A 75 9.91 2.37 4.30
N ILE A 76 8.64 2.48 4.67
CA ILE A 76 7.63 3.25 3.94
C ILE A 76 6.74 3.97 4.95
N SER A 77 6.59 5.28 4.82
CA SER A 77 5.55 6.02 5.56
C SER A 77 4.26 6.08 4.76
N LEU A 78 3.11 6.02 5.45
CA LEU A 78 1.80 6.21 4.85
C LEU A 78 0.92 7.05 5.76
N LYS A 79 0.44 8.18 5.23
CA LYS A 79 -0.36 9.16 5.96
C LYS A 79 -1.63 9.48 5.19
N LYS A 80 -2.76 9.60 5.91
CA LYS A 80 -4.01 10.10 5.33
C LYS A 80 -3.93 11.62 5.14
N LYS A 81 -4.25 12.11 3.94
CA LYS A 81 -4.19 13.52 3.53
C LYS A 81 -5.58 14.00 3.08
N GLY A 82 -6.53 13.97 4.01
CA GLY A 82 -7.92 14.37 3.77
C GLY A 82 -8.84 13.20 3.41
N VAL A 83 -9.93 13.51 2.70
CA VAL A 83 -10.95 12.53 2.32
C VAL A 83 -10.46 11.72 1.13
N LYS A 84 -10.44 10.38 1.27
CA LYS A 84 -10.12 9.45 0.17
C LYS A 84 -8.77 9.71 -0.52
N LYS A 85 -7.82 10.31 0.22
CA LYS A 85 -6.47 10.60 -0.27
C LYS A 85 -5.44 10.26 0.79
N TYR A 86 -4.36 9.63 0.35
CA TYR A 86 -3.20 9.27 1.14
C TYR A 86 -1.93 9.75 0.43
N GLU A 87 -0.89 9.95 1.21
CA GLU A 87 0.46 10.25 0.74
C GLU A 87 1.47 9.47 1.57
N GLY A 88 2.69 9.39 1.08
CA GLY A 88 3.76 8.77 1.84
C GLY A 88 5.12 8.95 1.21
N TYR A 89 6.13 8.41 1.88
CA TYR A 89 7.50 8.43 1.44
C TYR A 89 8.08 7.02 1.48
N HIS A 90 8.69 6.61 0.39
CA HIS A 90 9.39 5.34 0.27
C HIS A 90 10.89 5.58 0.48
N TYR A 91 11.42 5.11 1.61
CA TYR A 91 12.79 5.44 2.03
C TYR A 91 13.85 4.74 1.17
N GLY A 92 13.55 3.54 0.66
CA GLY A 92 14.49 2.76 -0.15
C GLY A 92 14.85 3.40 -1.50
N ASN A 93 13.93 4.14 -2.11
CA ASN A 93 14.17 4.87 -3.36
C ASN A 93 14.13 6.39 -3.21
N SER A 94 14.07 6.89 -1.96
CA SER A 94 14.01 8.31 -1.62
C SER A 94 12.96 9.11 -2.42
N SER A 95 11.73 8.59 -2.48
CA SER A 95 10.68 9.20 -3.30
C SER A 95 9.31 9.22 -2.64
N TYR A 96 8.52 10.23 -2.97
CA TYR A 96 7.14 10.38 -2.53
C TYR A 96 6.17 9.53 -3.36
N PHE A 97 4.99 9.31 -2.82
CA PHE A 97 3.85 8.79 -3.56
C PHE A 97 2.54 9.40 -3.06
N GLU A 98 1.52 9.39 -3.91
CA GLU A 98 0.15 9.72 -3.54
C GLU A 98 -0.81 8.61 -3.97
N ILE A 99 -1.85 8.37 -3.17
CA ILE A 99 -2.90 7.41 -3.47
C ILE A 99 -4.24 8.13 -3.34
N THR A 100 -5.04 8.12 -4.40
CA THR A 100 -6.41 8.65 -4.39
C THR A 100 -7.40 7.53 -4.64
N ILE A 101 -8.58 7.65 -4.04
CA ILE A 101 -9.62 6.63 -4.13
C ILE A 101 -10.85 7.23 -4.82
N SER A 102 -11.35 6.54 -5.83
CA SER A 102 -12.58 6.88 -6.55
C SER A 102 -13.48 5.64 -6.65
N GLY A 103 -14.62 5.68 -5.96
CA GLY A 103 -15.46 4.49 -5.78
C GLY A 103 -14.69 3.38 -5.05
N SER A 104 -14.56 2.21 -5.69
CA SER A 104 -13.77 1.08 -5.20
C SER A 104 -12.36 0.99 -5.81
N SER A 105 -11.98 1.94 -6.66
CA SER A 105 -10.69 1.94 -7.36
C SER A 105 -9.70 2.90 -6.70
N LEU A 106 -8.42 2.56 -6.79
CA LEU A 106 -7.30 3.34 -6.27
C LEU A 106 -6.38 3.75 -7.43
N SER A 107 -6.00 5.02 -7.47
CA SER A 107 -4.95 5.54 -8.34
C SER A 107 -3.72 5.86 -7.50
N PHE A 108 -2.62 5.18 -7.78
CA PHE A 108 -1.34 5.31 -7.09
C PHE A 108 -0.38 6.06 -8.00
N TYR A 109 0.04 7.26 -7.62
CA TYR A 109 1.09 8.00 -8.32
C TYR A 109 2.43 7.82 -7.59
N ASP A 110 3.39 7.19 -8.26
CA ASP A 110 4.75 6.94 -7.74
C ASP A 110 5.72 7.96 -8.35
N PHE A 111 6.12 8.98 -7.58
CA PHE A 111 7.01 10.04 -8.07
C PHE A 111 8.38 9.50 -8.48
N GLY A 112 8.80 8.33 -7.97
CA GLY A 112 10.07 7.72 -8.33
C GLY A 112 10.07 7.12 -9.74
N THR A 113 8.88 6.85 -10.29
CA THR A 113 8.69 6.38 -11.67
C THR A 113 8.05 7.43 -12.57
N GLY A 114 7.40 8.44 -11.99
CA GLY A 114 6.61 9.44 -12.72
C GLY A 114 5.34 8.87 -13.35
N GLN A 115 4.80 7.76 -12.82
CA GLN A 115 3.68 7.04 -13.41
C GLN A 115 2.53 6.80 -12.43
N TYR A 116 1.34 6.62 -13.02
CA TYR A 116 0.17 6.11 -12.32
C TYR A 116 0.08 4.59 -12.42
N TYR A 117 -0.29 3.97 -11.31
CA TYR A 117 -0.64 2.56 -11.18
C TYR A 117 -2.06 2.45 -10.64
N HIS A 118 -2.86 1.54 -11.17
CA HIS A 118 -4.27 1.44 -10.84
C HIS A 118 -4.60 0.12 -10.16
N PHE A 119 -5.50 0.17 -9.17
CA PHE A 119 -5.88 -0.98 -8.36
C PHE A 119 -7.39 -1.01 -8.02
N SER A 120 -7.98 -2.19 -7.74
CA SER A 120 -9.39 -2.32 -7.29
C SER A 120 -9.70 -3.55 -6.44
#